data_AF-A0A944WZ37-F1
#
_entry.id   AF-A0A944WZ37-F1
#
_cell.length_a   1.000
_cell.length_b   1.000
_cell.length_c   1.000
_cell.angle_alpha   90.00
_cell.angle_beta   90.00
_cell.angle_gamma   90.00
#
_symmetry.space_group_name_H-M   'P 1'
#
loop_
_entity.id
_entity.type
_entity.pdbx_description
1 polymer ?
#
loop_
_entity_poly.entity_id
_entity_poly.type
_entity_poly.pdbx_seq_one_letter_code
_entity_poly.pdbx_strand_id
1 'polypeptide(L)'
;MKSMILYHGTSKLRLKQILEEDCLRTTTANMPRVCLSSKYEPALYFANLSAWTDTSSPFVIRLKAEDLLDNMYALTPYSDPFYGEGECDWEYEVSVCEDIYPLGEVIKDFKEVPWTEVRSKCPPPITLWA
;
A
#
# COMPACT_ATOMS: atom_id res chain seq x y z
N MET A 1 1.44 16.82 17.82
CA MET A 1 1.69 16.55 16.38
C MET A 1 0.42 15.96 15.78
N LYS A 2 0.09 16.28 14.53
CA LYS A 2 -1.13 15.76 13.90
C LYS A 2 -0.87 14.30 13.51
N SER A 3 -1.67 13.36 14.01
CA SER A 3 -1.49 11.93 13.71
C SER A 3 -1.62 11.68 12.21
N MET A 4 -0.61 11.05 11.61
CA MET A 4 -0.52 10.73 10.20
C MET A 4 -1.08 9.33 9.95
N ILE A 5 -1.96 9.21 8.95
CA ILE A 5 -2.53 7.92 8.53
C ILE A 5 -1.84 7.46 7.26
N LEU A 6 -1.42 6.19 7.27
CA LEU A 6 -0.93 5.48 6.10
C LEU A 6 -2.01 4.53 5.59
N TYR A 7 -2.03 4.32 4.28
CA TYR A 7 -3.05 3.56 3.59
C TYR A 7 -2.42 2.40 2.81
N HIS A 8 -3.01 1.22 2.91
CA HIS A 8 -2.62 0.07 2.10
C HIS A 8 -3.81 -0.41 1.27
N GLY A 9 -3.66 -0.40 -0.05
CA GLY A 9 -4.67 -0.91 -0.98
C GLY A 9 -4.55 -2.42 -1.15
N THR A 10 -5.63 -3.15 -0.91
CA THR A 10 -5.65 -4.60 -1.01
C THR A 10 -7.02 -5.11 -1.52
N SER A 11 -7.17 -6.42 -1.61
CA SER A 11 -8.44 -7.08 -1.97
C SER A 11 -9.07 -7.73 -0.74
N LYS A 12 -10.35 -8.09 -0.81
CA LYS A 12 -11.06 -8.83 0.24
C LYS A 12 -10.42 -10.19 0.50
N LEU A 13 -9.96 -10.86 -0.56
CA LEU A 13 -9.31 -12.17 -0.44
C LEU A 13 -8.00 -12.05 0.34
N ARG A 14 -7.15 -11.08 -0.03
CA ARG A 14 -5.87 -10.82 0.66
C ARG A 14 -6.08 -10.29 2.07
N LEU A 15 -7.05 -9.39 2.28
CA LEU A 15 -7.39 -8.88 3.61
C LEU A 15 -7.72 -10.02 4.58
N LYS A 16 -8.46 -11.04 4.12
CA LYS A 16 -8.76 -12.21 4.94
C LYS A 16 -7.47 -12.91 5.40
N GLN A 17 -6.52 -13.15 4.48
CA GLN A 17 -5.23 -13.76 4.81
C GLN A 17 -4.40 -12.89 5.77
N ILE A 18 -4.33 -11.59 5.49
CA ILE A 18 -3.64 -10.59 6.32
C ILE A 18 -4.17 -10.63 7.77
N LEU A 19 -5.49 -10.71 7.95
CA LEU A 19 -6.12 -10.77 9.27
C LEU A 19 -5.97 -12.15 9.95
N GLU A 20 -6.03 -13.24 9.19
CA GLU A 20 -5.83 -14.60 9.72
C GLU A 20 -4.39 -14.82 10.19
N GLU A 21 -3.42 -14.22 9.50
CA GLU A 21 -1.99 -14.30 9.83
C GLU A 21 -1.53 -13.23 10.82
N ASP A 22 -2.39 -12.25 11.15
CA ASP A 22 -2.07 -11.05 11.92
C ASP A 22 -0.80 -10.34 11.41
N CYS A 23 -0.60 -10.36 10.09
CA CYS A 23 0.65 -9.95 9.45
C CYS A 23 0.41 -9.33 8.07
N LEU A 24 1.04 -8.18 7.82
CA LEU A 24 1.15 -7.59 6.50
C LEU A 24 2.54 -7.87 5.95
N ARG A 25 2.61 -8.86 5.04
CA ARG A 25 3.88 -9.36 4.52
C ARG A 25 4.49 -8.42 3.48
N THR A 26 5.81 -8.40 3.49
CA THR A 26 6.62 -7.85 2.40
C THR A 26 6.34 -8.57 1.09
N THR A 27 6.39 -7.83 -0.02
CA THR A 27 6.30 -8.43 -1.35
C THR A 27 7.56 -9.25 -1.66
N THR A 28 7.45 -10.33 -2.44
CA THR A 28 8.60 -11.17 -2.81
C THR A 28 9.43 -10.62 -3.98
N ALA A 29 9.26 -9.34 -4.31
CA ALA A 29 9.94 -8.71 -5.44
C ALA A 29 11.41 -8.38 -5.14
N ASN A 30 12.13 -7.83 -6.12
CA ASN A 30 13.57 -7.51 -6.04
C ASN A 30 13.98 -6.65 -4.82
N MET A 31 13.05 -6.00 -4.13
CA MET A 31 13.23 -5.36 -2.84
C MET A 31 12.02 -5.64 -1.94
N PRO A 32 12.11 -6.62 -1.02
CA PRO A 32 11.01 -6.95 -0.13
C PRO A 32 10.61 -5.77 0.74
N ARG A 33 9.38 -5.31 0.56
CA ARG A 33 8.79 -4.23 1.34
C ARG A 33 7.28 -4.31 1.39
N VAL A 34 6.71 -3.75 2.45
CA VAL A 34 5.30 -3.39 2.52
C VAL A 34 5.14 -1.98 1.95
N CYS A 35 4.32 -1.85 0.92
CA CYS A 35 4.02 -0.56 0.29
C CYS A 35 2.79 0.07 0.94
N LEU A 36 2.97 1.26 1.50
CA LEU A 36 1.92 2.11 2.06
C LEU A 36 1.89 3.43 1.29
N SER A 37 0.77 4.15 1.36
CA SER A 37 0.65 5.50 0.81
C SER A 37 0.27 6.49 1.90
N SER A 38 0.83 7.69 1.87
CA SER A 38 0.39 8.78 2.75
C SER A 38 -0.88 9.51 2.26
N LYS A 39 -1.38 9.12 1.07
CA LYS A 39 -2.61 9.60 0.45
C LYS A 39 -3.58 8.45 0.22
N TYR A 40 -4.87 8.76 0.19
CA TYR A 40 -5.93 7.75 0.02
C TYR A 40 -6.08 7.33 -1.44
N GLU A 41 -5.90 8.26 -2.38
CA GLU A 41 -6.13 8.06 -3.80
C GLU A 41 -5.24 6.96 -4.41
N PRO A 42 -3.94 6.87 -4.10
CA PRO A 42 -3.10 5.78 -4.60
C PRO A 42 -3.49 4.43 -3.99
N ALA A 43 -3.78 4.39 -2.68
CA ALA A 43 -4.26 3.17 -2.03
C ALA A 43 -5.59 2.68 -2.63
N LEU A 44 -6.49 3.59 -3.03
CA LEU A 44 -7.71 3.22 -3.75
C LEU A 44 -7.41 2.60 -5.12
N TYR A 45 -6.44 3.13 -5.86
CA TYR A 45 -5.98 2.54 -7.12
C TYR A 45 -5.46 1.10 -6.92
N PHE A 46 -4.54 0.90 -5.97
CA PHE A 46 -3.97 -0.41 -5.68
C PHE A 46 -4.97 -1.41 -5.09
N ALA A 47 -5.95 -0.93 -4.33
CA ALA A 47 -7.06 -1.76 -3.87
C ALA A 47 -7.85 -2.34 -5.04
N ASN A 48 -8.18 -1.50 -6.02
CA ASN A 48 -8.88 -1.92 -7.24
C ASN A 48 -8.04 -2.83 -8.13
N LEU A 49 -6.73 -2.57 -8.25
CA LEU A 49 -5.82 -3.45 -8.98
C LEU A 49 -5.75 -4.85 -8.34
N SER A 50 -5.57 -4.90 -7.01
CA SER A 50 -5.54 -6.16 -6.26
C SER A 50 -6.86 -6.93 -6.36
N ALA A 51 -7.98 -6.21 -6.19
CA ALA A 51 -9.32 -6.74 -6.33
C ALA A 51 -9.59 -7.33 -7.72
N TRP A 52 -9.11 -6.66 -8.77
CA TRP A 52 -9.23 -7.14 -10.15
C TRP A 52 -8.44 -8.42 -10.37
N THR A 53 -7.18 -8.49 -9.91
CA THR A 53 -6.35 -9.69 -10.00
C THR A 53 -6.95 -10.87 -9.22
N ASP A 54 -7.47 -10.62 -8.03
CA ASP A 54 -8.00 -11.67 -7.15
C ASP A 54 -9.48 -11.98 -7.43
N THR A 55 -10.12 -11.27 -8.35
CA THR A 55 -11.56 -11.38 -8.65
C THR A 55 -12.43 -11.24 -7.39
N SER A 56 -12.12 -10.26 -6.53
CA SER A 56 -12.81 -10.01 -5.25
C SER A 56 -13.03 -8.52 -4.98
N SER A 57 -13.67 -8.11 -3.87
CA SER A 57 -13.91 -6.69 -3.56
C SER A 57 -12.63 -5.92 -3.20
N PRO A 58 -12.49 -4.65 -3.58
CA PRO A 58 -11.37 -3.80 -3.15
C PRO A 58 -11.52 -3.31 -1.71
N PHE A 59 -10.40 -3.29 -0.98
CA PHE A 59 -10.34 -2.83 0.40
C PHE A 59 -9.15 -1.89 0.61
N VAL A 60 -9.30 -0.94 1.52
CA VAL A 60 -8.20 -0.10 2.00
C VAL A 60 -8.04 -0.30 3.50
N ILE A 61 -6.83 -0.65 3.92
CA ILE A 61 -6.41 -0.71 5.33
C ILE A 61 -5.82 0.64 5.72
N ARG A 62 -6.13 1.11 6.93
CA ARG A 62 -5.60 2.34 7.52
C ARG A 62 -4.75 2.02 8.72
N LEU A 63 -3.50 2.46 8.70
CA LEU A 63 -2.53 2.31 9.78
C LEU A 63 -2.16 3.68 10.32
N LYS A 64 -1.84 3.79 11.62
CA LYS A 64 -1.25 5.03 12.15
C LYS A 64 0.26 4.98 12.00
N ALA A 65 0.84 6.04 11.44
CA ALA A 65 2.29 6.13 11.31
C ALA A 65 2.98 6.13 12.68
N GLU A 66 2.36 6.74 13.68
CA GLU A 66 2.90 6.78 15.05
C GLU A 66 2.98 5.38 15.66
N ASP A 67 1.92 4.59 15.55
CA ASP A 67 1.90 3.22 16.08
C ASP A 67 2.98 2.36 15.40
N LEU A 68 3.25 2.58 14.10
CA LEU A 68 4.35 1.89 13.39
C LEU A 68 5.73 2.32 13.94
N LEU A 69 5.95 3.62 14.13
CA LEU A 69 7.22 4.15 14.65
C LEU A 69 7.47 3.73 16.11
N ASP A 70 6.43 3.72 16.94
CA ASP A 70 6.50 3.27 18.34
C ASP A 70 6.83 1.78 18.43
N ASN A 71 6.44 1.00 17.41
CA ASN A 71 6.82 -0.41 17.23
C ASN A 71 8.15 -0.58 16.48
N MET A 72 8.97 0.47 16.38
CA MET A 72 10.32 0.45 15.80
C MET A 72 10.38 0.15 14.30
N TYR A 73 9.26 0.24 13.57
CA TYR A 73 9.27 0.12 12.11
C TYR A 73 9.90 1.36 11.46
N ALA A 74 10.86 1.13 10.58
CA ALA A 74 11.46 2.18 9.78
C ALA A 74 10.53 2.58 8.62
N LEU A 75 9.98 3.79 8.68
CA LEU A 75 9.18 4.38 7.61
C LEU A 75 10.09 5.16 6.65
N THR A 76 10.20 4.68 5.41
CA THR A 76 11.05 5.32 4.39
C THR A 76 10.19 5.86 3.26
N PRO A 77 10.19 7.17 2.98
CA PRO A 77 9.62 7.69 1.74
C PRO A 77 10.28 6.99 0.55
N TYR A 78 9.49 6.42 -0.36
CA TYR A 78 10.03 5.72 -1.51
C TYR A 78 9.67 6.47 -2.79
N SER A 79 10.71 6.73 -3.58
CA SER A 79 10.60 7.13 -4.99
C SER A 79 11.31 6.06 -5.80
N ASP A 80 10.61 5.46 -6.76
CA ASP A 80 11.19 4.38 -7.54
C ASP A 80 12.35 4.89 -8.42
N PRO A 81 13.59 4.36 -8.25
CA PRO A 81 14.73 4.80 -9.04
C PRO A 81 14.62 4.41 -10.52
N PHE A 82 13.76 3.45 -10.89
CA PHE A 82 13.51 3.07 -12.28
C PHE A 82 12.69 4.13 -13.04
N TYR A 83 11.73 4.74 -12.36
CA TYR A 83 10.89 5.79 -12.97
C TYR A 83 11.56 7.16 -12.87
N GLY A 84 12.48 7.38 -11.91
CA GLY A 84 13.19 8.63 -11.69
C GLY A 84 12.63 9.42 -10.49
N GLU A 85 13.46 10.27 -9.89
CA GLU A 85 13.01 11.20 -8.83
C GLU A 85 11.84 12.04 -9.37
N GLY A 86 10.68 11.98 -8.71
CA GLY A 86 9.48 12.75 -9.10
C GLY A 86 8.42 11.97 -9.89
N GLU A 87 8.77 10.86 -10.55
CA GLU A 87 7.87 10.19 -11.51
C GLU A 87 6.91 9.19 -10.83
N CYS A 88 7.31 8.63 -9.68
CA CYS A 88 6.43 7.84 -8.81
C CYS A 88 5.82 8.66 -7.65
N ASP A 89 5.99 9.99 -7.63
CA ASP A 89 5.49 10.84 -6.53
C ASP A 89 3.96 10.80 -6.39
N TRP A 90 3.26 10.42 -7.46
CA TRP A 90 1.81 10.25 -7.42
C TRP A 90 1.37 9.15 -6.43
N GLU A 91 2.23 8.18 -6.13
CA GLU A 91 1.93 7.08 -5.19
C GLU A 91 2.03 7.52 -3.73
N TYR A 92 2.79 8.60 -3.49
CA TYR A 92 3.15 9.08 -2.16
C TYR A 92 3.60 7.92 -1.25
N GLU A 93 4.44 7.02 -1.82
CA GLU A 93 4.80 5.74 -1.22
C GLU A 93 5.62 5.95 0.06
N VAL A 94 5.26 5.18 1.07
CA VAL A 94 6.03 4.95 2.29
C VAL A 94 6.26 3.45 2.38
N SER A 95 7.52 3.05 2.41
CA SER A 95 7.90 1.64 2.49
C SER A 95 8.32 1.25 3.90
N VAL A 96 8.00 0.01 4.25
CA VAL A 96 8.55 -0.72 5.42
C VAL A 96 9.28 -1.95 4.91
N CYS A 97 10.55 -2.12 5.22
CA CYS A 97 11.42 -3.17 4.65
C CYS A 97 11.36 -4.52 5.40
N GLU A 98 10.32 -4.72 6.19
CA GLU A 98 10.07 -5.93 6.97
C GLU A 98 8.56 -6.17 7.08
N ASP A 99 8.18 -7.40 7.44
CA ASP A 99 6.79 -7.76 7.68
C ASP A 99 6.24 -6.97 8.86
N ILE A 100 5.01 -6.46 8.77
CA ILE A 100 4.36 -5.74 9.87
C ILE A 100 3.50 -6.72 10.66
N TYR A 101 3.91 -7.01 11.90
CA TYR A 101 3.24 -7.93 12.82
C TYR A 101 3.59 -7.60 14.29
N PRO A 102 2.65 -7.76 15.25
CA PRO A 102 1.24 -8.08 15.05
C PRO A 102 0.46 -6.89 14.47
N LEU A 103 -0.45 -7.14 13.53
CA LEU A 103 -1.23 -6.07 12.90
C LEU A 103 -2.25 -5.42 13.85
N GLY A 104 -2.74 -6.17 14.83
CA GLY A 104 -3.69 -5.66 15.84
C GLY A 104 -3.22 -4.41 16.59
N GLU A 105 -1.90 -4.17 16.66
CA GLU A 105 -1.31 -3.02 17.36
C GLU A 105 -1.21 -1.76 16.49
N VAL A 106 -1.25 -1.90 15.17
CA VAL A 106 -0.97 -0.81 14.21
C VAL A 106 -2.14 -0.50 13.27
N ILE A 107 -3.05 -1.46 13.07
CA ILE A 107 -4.27 -1.23 12.28
C ILE A 107 -5.23 -0.34 13.06
N LYS A 108 -5.65 0.75 12.41
CA LYS A 108 -6.73 1.58 12.90
C LYS A 108 -8.09 1.05 12.47
N ASP A 109 -8.25 0.82 11.18
CA ASP A 109 -9.47 0.29 10.57
C ASP A 109 -9.17 -0.23 9.14
N PHE A 110 -10.15 -0.91 8.54
CA PHE A 110 -10.16 -1.23 7.12
C PHE A 110 -11.58 -1.09 6.59
N LYS A 111 -11.72 -0.76 5.30
CA LYS A 111 -13.03 -0.59 4.68
C LYS A 111 -13.05 -1.11 3.25
N GLU A 112 -14.21 -1.64 2.87
CA GLU A 112 -14.51 -1.86 1.45
C GLU A 112 -14.60 -0.51 0.75
N VAL A 113 -14.11 -0.44 -0.48
CA VAL A 113 -14.10 0.79 -1.28
C VAL A 113 -14.83 0.58 -2.61
N PRO A 114 -15.30 1.65 -3.28
CA PRO A 114 -15.96 1.50 -4.56
C PRO A 114 -15.03 0.90 -5.62
N TRP A 115 -15.61 0.10 -6.50
CA TRP A 115 -14.95 -0.28 -7.75
C TRP A 115 -14.72 0.94 -8.62
N THR A 116 -13.48 1.14 -9.06
CA THR A 116 -13.09 2.15 -10.02
C THR A 116 -12.31 1.52 -11.15
N GLU A 117 -12.55 1.98 -12.37
CA GLU A 117 -11.86 1.47 -13.55
C GLU A 117 -10.36 1.79 -13.47
N VAL A 118 -9.52 0.75 -13.36
CA VAL A 118 -8.06 0.89 -13.14
C VAL A 118 -7.32 1.29 -14.43
N ARG A 119 -7.99 1.17 -15.59
CA ARG A 119 -7.40 1.30 -16.93
C ARG A 119 -6.91 2.70 -17.33
N SER A 120 -7.21 3.75 -16.55
CA SER A 120 -7.00 5.15 -16.98
C SER A 120 -6.14 6.00 -16.06
N LYS A 121 -5.56 5.45 -14.97
CA LYS A 121 -4.86 6.27 -13.95
C LYS A 121 -3.40 5.93 -13.67
N CYS A 122 -2.88 4.79 -14.11
CA CYS A 122 -1.44 4.71 -14.24
C CYS A 122 -1.09 5.64 -15.41
N PRO A 123 -0.24 6.69 -15.25
CA PRO A 123 0.39 7.25 -16.43
C PRO A 123 0.98 6.06 -17.21
N PRO A 124 0.79 5.98 -18.53
CA PRO A 124 1.42 4.91 -19.29
C PRO A 124 2.89 4.89 -18.89
N PRO A 125 3.49 3.72 -18.60
CA PRO A 125 4.93 3.66 -18.45
C PRO A 125 5.47 4.38 -19.69
N ILE A 126 6.24 5.46 -19.50
CA ILE A 126 6.88 6.13 -20.63
C ILE A 126 7.55 4.99 -21.36
N THR A 127 7.07 4.73 -22.57
CA THR A 127 7.59 3.68 -23.43
C THR A 127 9.08 3.94 -23.51
N LEU A 128 9.87 3.11 -22.81
CA LEU A 128 11.29 2.89 -23.10
C LEU A 128 11.35 2.15 -24.44
N TRP A 129 10.95 2.86 -25.48
CA TRP A 129 11.24 2.58 -26.87
C TRP A 129 11.90 3.84 -27.41
N ALA A 130 13.21 3.90 -27.20
CA ALA A 130 14.16 4.49 -28.11
C ALA A 130 15.35 3.53 -28.21
#